data_AF-A0A928HC84-F1
#
_entry.id   AF-A0A928HC84-F1
#
_cell.length_a   1.000
_cell.length_b   1.000
_cell.length_c   1.000
_cell.angle_alpha   90.00
_cell.angle_beta   90.00
_cell.angle_gamma   90.00
#
_symmetry.space_group_name_H-M   'P 1'
#
loop_
_entity.id
_entity.type
_entity.pdbx_description
1 polymer ?
#
loop_
_entity_poly.entity_id
_entity_poly.type
_entity_poly.pdbx_seq_one_letter_code
_entity_poly.pdbx_strand_id
1 'polypeptide(L)'
;MNSKNISQTSIKNLPRSVFNPIKNLRPEAVIRALDAFNNGRLSTGARMFESILTRDDTICCLNLKRKKSVSRLDVEIVPLENSRRARAHQKALTKFYETLTVSSVIDKNISGGIRMLISQMMNCVAMKYAIHKIKFSQDGENIKGVFTEYPLWLFENTSGKLRILKNENQLTDGYDLDDAKWLITCGDGLMQASAIAYVFKHLPLRDWLIYCERNGMPGIKAKTNAFPNSPQWESAKDAVSQFGAEFYAVLSEGTDIEAIDVSSKNQLPYQSIIERMDRMLCALWRGADLGTISGSNKLGASMQWYESTLIEEDDAVNISENLNRNVDTKVIKLLFGDNQPLAKFRLKLPDYEEKKYELDVIERLSKLGLEPDKLELAKKFAFPLKTEVSQNENQ
;
A
#
# COMPACT_ATOMS: atom_id res chain seq x y z
N MET A 1 30.97 26.21 0.44
CA MET A 1 31.32 24.87 -0.07
C MET A 1 30.24 24.44 -1.05
N ASN A 2 30.60 24.34 -2.33
CA ASN A 2 29.67 24.18 -3.45
C ASN A 2 28.91 22.85 -3.39
N SER A 3 27.61 22.92 -3.12
CA SER A 3 26.68 21.84 -3.40
C SER A 3 26.70 21.57 -4.90
N LYS A 4 27.49 20.59 -5.35
CA LYS A 4 27.44 20.10 -6.74
C LYS A 4 26.02 19.59 -6.96
N ASN A 5 25.22 20.41 -7.65
CA ASN A 5 23.93 20.00 -8.19
C ASN A 5 24.14 18.66 -8.90
N ILE A 6 23.51 17.60 -8.39
CA ILE A 6 23.33 16.36 -9.15
C ILE A 6 22.68 16.80 -10.45
N SER A 7 23.46 16.82 -11.53
CA SER A 7 23.00 17.32 -12.81
C SER A 7 21.81 16.46 -13.23
N GLN A 8 20.73 17.11 -13.67
CA GLN A 8 19.52 16.43 -14.18
C GLN A 8 19.85 15.37 -15.25
N THR A 9 21.03 15.45 -15.84
CA THR A 9 21.62 14.51 -16.80
C THR A 9 21.85 13.10 -16.22
N SER A 10 22.23 12.93 -14.95
CA SER A 10 22.44 11.58 -14.36
C SER A 10 21.13 10.82 -14.09
N ILE A 11 20.02 11.53 -13.88
CA ILE A 11 18.70 10.94 -13.64
C ILE A 11 18.03 10.50 -14.96
N LYS A 12 18.30 11.21 -16.08
CA LYS A 12 17.79 10.85 -17.41
C LYS A 12 18.26 9.47 -17.91
N ASN A 13 19.36 8.97 -17.38
CA ASN A 13 19.95 7.67 -17.71
C ASN A 13 19.74 6.63 -16.59
N LEU A 14 18.79 6.84 -15.67
CA LEU A 14 18.38 5.76 -14.77
C LEU A 14 17.95 4.58 -15.64
N PRO A 15 18.68 3.45 -15.62
CA PRO A 15 18.35 2.35 -16.49
C PRO A 15 16.93 1.89 -16.12
N ARG A 16 15.99 2.09 -17.05
CA ARG A 16 14.74 1.31 -17.14
C ARG A 16 15.05 -0.15 -17.50
N SER A 17 16.20 -0.66 -17.06
CA SER A 17 16.47 -2.09 -17.06
C SER A 17 15.33 -2.69 -16.25
N VAL A 18 14.50 -3.49 -16.92
CA VAL A 18 13.43 -4.28 -16.31
C VAL A 18 14.11 -5.39 -15.51
N PHE A 19 14.84 -5.00 -14.46
CA PHE A 19 15.39 -5.93 -13.51
C PHE A 19 14.22 -6.46 -12.70
N ASN A 20 13.97 -7.76 -12.83
CA ASN A 20 12.94 -8.46 -12.09
C ASN A 20 13.61 -9.17 -10.90
N PRO A 21 13.71 -8.52 -9.72
CA PRO A 21 14.40 -9.09 -8.55
C PRO A 21 13.70 -10.32 -7.99
N ILE A 22 12.44 -10.57 -8.36
CA ILE A 22 11.66 -11.70 -7.87
C ILE A 22 11.63 -12.88 -8.85
N LYS A 23 12.35 -12.80 -9.98
CA LYS A 23 12.49 -13.94 -10.90
C LYS A 23 13.26 -15.05 -10.20
N ASN A 24 12.60 -16.19 -9.95
CA ASN A 24 13.16 -17.32 -9.21
C ASN A 24 13.64 -16.95 -7.80
N LEU A 25 12.86 -16.13 -7.08
CA LEU A 25 13.17 -15.71 -5.73
C LEU A 25 13.33 -16.91 -4.80
N ARG A 26 14.51 -17.03 -4.16
CA ARG A 26 14.82 -18.07 -3.17
C ARG A 26 14.91 -17.48 -1.76
N PRO A 27 14.65 -18.27 -0.70
CA PRO A 27 14.76 -17.79 0.68
C PRO A 27 16.10 -17.09 0.98
N GLU A 28 17.22 -17.62 0.49
CA GLU A 28 18.55 -17.06 0.75
C GLU A 28 18.74 -15.68 0.09
N ALA A 29 18.07 -15.44 -1.04
CA ALA A 29 18.12 -14.13 -1.71
C ALA A 29 17.34 -13.07 -0.91
N VAL A 30 16.19 -13.46 -0.32
CA VAL A 30 15.42 -12.57 0.56
C VAL A 30 16.21 -12.25 1.81
N ILE A 31 16.79 -13.25 2.48
CA ILE A 31 17.59 -13.04 3.70
C ILE A 31 18.74 -12.06 3.42
N ARG A 32 19.52 -12.28 2.36
CA ARG A 32 20.61 -11.36 1.99
C ARG A 32 20.12 -9.93 1.71
N ALA A 33 18.96 -9.79 1.06
CA ALA A 33 18.38 -8.48 0.79
C ALA A 33 17.93 -7.77 2.08
N LEU A 34 17.37 -8.52 3.04
CA LEU A 34 16.97 -8.01 4.36
C LEU A 34 18.18 -7.62 5.21
N ASP A 35 19.22 -8.45 5.24
CA ASP A 35 20.46 -8.15 5.96
C ASP A 35 21.13 -6.88 5.42
N ALA A 36 21.20 -6.76 4.08
CA ALA A 36 21.70 -5.55 3.44
C ALA A 36 20.85 -4.32 3.80
N PHE A 37 19.52 -4.46 3.75
CA PHE A 37 18.58 -3.39 4.08
C PHE A 37 18.74 -2.93 5.54
N ASN A 38 18.89 -3.88 6.48
CA ASN A 38 19.12 -3.62 7.91
C ASN A 38 20.48 -2.93 8.16
N ASN A 39 21.50 -3.29 7.39
CA ASN A 39 22.81 -2.63 7.43
C ASN A 39 22.84 -1.28 6.67
N GLY A 40 21.69 -0.76 6.24
CA GLY A 40 21.56 0.53 5.58
C GLY A 40 21.82 0.51 4.08
N ARG A 41 22.07 -0.64 3.45
CA ARG A 41 22.17 -0.79 1.99
C ARG A 41 20.78 -1.13 1.41
N LEU A 42 20.01 -0.08 1.12
CA LEU A 42 18.56 -0.21 0.88
C LEU A 42 18.20 -0.71 -0.53
N SER A 43 19.08 -0.51 -1.52
CA SER A 43 18.79 -0.72 -2.95
C SER A 43 18.15 -2.07 -3.28
N THR A 44 18.83 -3.17 -2.93
CA THR A 44 18.36 -4.53 -3.27
C THR A 44 17.04 -4.86 -2.59
N GLY A 45 16.89 -4.55 -1.30
CA GLY A 45 15.65 -4.73 -0.56
C GLY A 45 14.51 -3.90 -1.15
N ALA A 46 14.73 -2.62 -1.40
CA ALA A 46 13.73 -1.71 -1.95
C ALA A 46 13.21 -2.16 -3.33
N ARG A 47 14.10 -2.56 -4.26
CA ARG A 47 13.69 -3.12 -5.57
C ARG A 47 12.84 -4.37 -5.44
N MET A 48 13.26 -5.28 -4.55
CA MET A 48 12.53 -6.50 -4.26
C MET A 48 11.13 -6.17 -3.72
N PHE A 49 11.05 -5.27 -2.75
CA PHE A 49 9.80 -4.84 -2.14
C PHE A 49 8.85 -4.19 -3.16
N GLU A 50 9.33 -3.26 -4.00
CA GLU A 50 8.54 -2.65 -5.07
C GLU A 50 7.96 -3.69 -6.03
N SER A 51 8.75 -4.71 -6.36
CA SER A 51 8.34 -5.78 -7.27
C SER A 51 7.29 -6.69 -6.65
N ILE A 52 7.42 -7.04 -5.37
CA ILE A 52 6.41 -7.80 -4.63
C ILE A 52 5.12 -6.98 -4.51
N LEU A 53 5.21 -5.72 -4.07
CA LEU A 53 4.06 -4.81 -3.90
C LEU A 53 3.21 -4.65 -5.15
N THR A 54 3.83 -4.71 -6.33
CA THR A 54 3.13 -4.51 -7.61
C THR A 54 2.52 -5.81 -8.15
N ARG A 55 3.02 -6.97 -7.75
CA ARG A 55 2.73 -8.25 -8.42
C ARG A 55 2.06 -9.30 -7.56
N ASP A 56 2.28 -9.28 -6.24
CA ASP A 56 1.53 -10.13 -5.32
C ASP A 56 0.13 -9.53 -5.11
N ASP A 57 -0.88 -10.35 -5.33
CA ASP A 57 -2.29 -9.98 -5.26
C ASP A 57 -2.70 -9.51 -3.86
N THR A 58 -2.35 -10.27 -2.82
CA THR A 58 -2.69 -9.96 -1.42
C THR A 58 -1.99 -8.68 -0.96
N ILE A 59 -0.67 -8.60 -1.09
CA ILE A 59 0.14 -7.48 -0.60
C ILE A 59 -0.21 -6.19 -1.36
N CYS A 60 -0.40 -6.26 -2.68
CA CYS A 60 -0.83 -5.11 -3.49
C CYS A 60 -2.17 -4.55 -2.98
N CYS A 61 -3.15 -5.41 -2.76
CA CYS A 61 -4.46 -5.01 -2.25
C CYS A 61 -4.38 -4.40 -0.84
N LEU A 62 -3.62 -5.00 0.08
CA LEU A 62 -3.45 -4.50 1.45
C LEU A 62 -2.78 -3.12 1.46
N ASN A 63 -1.69 -2.96 0.71
CA ASN A 63 -0.98 -1.70 0.56
C ASN A 63 -1.89 -0.61 -0.01
N LEU A 64 -2.60 -0.90 -1.11
CA LEU A 64 -3.51 0.06 -1.72
C LEU A 64 -4.65 0.47 -0.77
N LYS A 65 -5.21 -0.46 -0.01
CA LYS A 65 -6.26 -0.15 0.98
C LYS A 65 -5.76 0.77 2.08
N ARG A 66 -4.60 0.47 2.69
CA ARG A 66 -4.02 1.30 3.77
C ARG A 66 -3.60 2.70 3.27
N LYS A 67 -3.01 2.81 2.07
CA LYS A 67 -2.72 4.12 1.47
C LYS A 67 -3.99 4.93 1.18
N LYS A 68 -5.04 4.28 0.67
CA LYS A 68 -6.29 4.94 0.30
C LYS A 68 -7.13 5.33 1.52
N SER A 69 -7.03 4.63 2.65
CA SER A 69 -7.74 4.99 3.88
C SER A 69 -7.28 6.36 4.40
N VAL A 70 -5.98 6.64 4.35
CA VAL A 70 -5.41 7.92 4.78
C VAL A 70 -5.49 9.00 3.70
N SER A 71 -5.15 8.69 2.45
CA SER A 71 -5.13 9.71 1.38
C SER A 71 -6.50 10.22 0.95
N ARG A 72 -7.60 9.56 1.36
CA ARG A 72 -8.97 10.04 1.12
C ARG A 72 -9.48 10.98 2.22
N LEU A 73 -8.78 11.09 3.35
CA LEU A 73 -9.22 11.91 4.48
C LEU A 73 -9.28 13.38 4.08
N ASP A 74 -10.22 14.11 4.70
CA ASP A 74 -10.36 15.53 4.46
C ASP A 74 -9.16 16.28 5.05
N VAL A 75 -8.64 17.22 4.26
CA VAL A 75 -7.56 18.11 4.69
C VAL A 75 -8.15 19.31 5.39
N GLU A 76 -7.67 19.60 6.60
CA GLU A 76 -8.07 20.75 7.38
C GLU A 76 -6.85 21.54 7.86
N ILE A 77 -6.94 22.87 7.81
CA ILE A 77 -5.94 23.73 8.43
C ILE A 77 -6.55 24.33 9.69
N VAL A 78 -6.02 23.92 10.85
CA VAL A 78 -6.55 24.27 12.16
C VAL A 78 -5.76 25.44 12.75
N PRO A 79 -6.39 26.59 13.04
CA PRO A 79 -5.75 27.67 13.77
C PRO A 79 -5.53 27.26 15.23
N LEU A 80 -4.37 27.59 15.80
CA LEU A 80 -4.01 27.23 17.17
C LEU A 80 -4.51 28.25 18.20
N GLU A 81 -4.90 29.43 17.76
CA GLU A 81 -5.40 30.52 18.59
C GLU A 81 -6.37 31.41 17.82
N ASN A 82 -7.14 32.22 18.54
CA ASN A 82 -8.10 33.15 17.95
C ASN A 82 -7.48 34.54 17.72
N SER A 83 -6.47 34.62 16.84
CA SER A 83 -5.80 35.88 16.48
C SER A 83 -5.89 36.19 14.98
N ARG A 84 -5.74 37.47 14.60
CA ARG A 84 -5.65 37.86 13.19
C ARG A 84 -4.46 37.21 12.50
N ARG A 85 -3.36 36.97 13.23
CA ARG A 85 -2.14 36.33 12.73
C ARG A 85 -2.38 34.84 12.45
N ALA A 86 -3.03 34.11 13.37
CA ALA A 86 -3.40 32.71 13.17
C ALA A 86 -4.32 32.51 11.95
N ARG A 87 -5.31 33.39 11.76
CA ARG A 87 -6.17 33.36 10.56
C ARG A 87 -5.39 33.63 9.26
N ALA A 88 -4.38 34.50 9.31
CA ALA A 88 -3.51 34.74 8.16
C ALA A 88 -2.65 33.50 7.82
N HIS A 89 -2.10 32.83 8.83
CA HIS A 89 -1.36 31.57 8.65
C HIS A 89 -2.27 30.48 8.09
N GLN A 90 -3.48 30.36 8.63
CA GLN A 90 -4.48 29.40 8.15
C GLN A 90 -4.76 29.61 6.66
N LYS A 91 -5.09 30.85 6.25
CA LYS A 91 -5.37 31.19 4.85
C LYS A 91 -4.17 30.88 3.93
N ALA A 92 -2.96 31.21 4.36
CA ALA A 92 -1.75 30.96 3.59
C ALA A 92 -1.48 29.46 3.40
N LEU A 93 -1.58 28.66 4.46
CA LEU A 93 -1.41 27.22 4.39
C LEU A 93 -2.51 26.56 3.55
N THR A 94 -3.78 26.96 3.71
CA THR A 94 -4.89 26.48 2.87
C THR A 94 -4.55 26.70 1.39
N LYS A 95 -4.12 27.92 1.02
CA LYS A 95 -3.77 28.22 -0.36
C LYS A 95 -2.56 27.42 -0.85
N PHE A 96 -1.56 27.23 -0.01
CA PHE A 96 -0.38 26.42 -0.32
C PHE A 96 -0.78 24.97 -0.63
N TYR A 97 -1.58 24.33 0.22
CA TYR A 97 -2.00 22.94 0.05
C TYR A 97 -2.94 22.72 -1.14
N GLU A 98 -3.77 23.70 -1.48
CA GLU A 98 -4.59 23.68 -2.69
C GLU A 98 -3.80 23.79 -4.00
N THR A 99 -2.64 24.46 -3.96
CA THR A 99 -1.86 24.80 -5.18
C THR A 99 -0.58 24.01 -5.33
N LEU A 100 -0.22 23.17 -4.35
CA LEU A 100 0.97 22.33 -4.46
C LEU A 100 0.84 21.33 -5.61
N THR A 101 1.99 20.97 -6.16
CA THR A 101 2.09 19.97 -7.22
C THR A 101 3.02 18.85 -6.83
N VAL A 102 2.68 17.65 -7.26
CA VAL A 102 3.36 16.40 -6.91
C VAL A 102 3.68 15.68 -8.20
N SER A 103 4.85 15.05 -8.26
CA SER A 103 5.32 14.29 -9.41
C SER A 103 6.21 13.13 -8.98
N SER A 104 6.47 12.18 -9.89
CA SER A 104 7.50 11.16 -9.69
C SER A 104 8.75 11.45 -10.53
N VAL A 105 9.93 11.17 -9.98
CA VAL A 105 11.19 11.30 -10.72
C VAL A 105 11.32 10.25 -11.82
N ILE A 106 10.71 9.07 -11.65
CA ILE A 106 10.82 7.93 -12.58
C ILE A 106 9.73 7.92 -13.65
N ASP A 107 8.52 8.39 -13.32
CA ASP A 107 7.38 8.45 -14.23
C ASP A 107 6.71 9.82 -14.16
N LYS A 108 6.96 10.64 -15.18
CA LYS A 108 6.44 12.00 -15.26
C LYS A 108 4.94 12.06 -15.56
N ASN A 109 4.31 10.94 -15.97
CA ASN A 109 2.86 10.89 -16.14
C ASN A 109 2.16 10.88 -14.77
N ILE A 110 2.86 10.44 -13.72
CA ILE A 110 2.37 10.52 -12.34
C ILE A 110 2.49 11.96 -11.89
N SER A 111 1.35 12.65 -11.83
CA SER A 111 1.24 14.01 -11.31
C SER A 111 -0.09 14.23 -10.58
N GLY A 112 -0.08 15.13 -9.60
CA GLY A 112 -1.27 15.40 -8.77
C GLY A 112 -1.05 16.48 -7.71
N GLY A 113 -2.00 16.60 -6.79
CA GLY A 113 -1.95 17.54 -5.65
C GLY A 113 -1.78 16.83 -4.30
N ILE A 114 -2.29 17.44 -3.23
CA ILE A 114 -2.13 16.97 -1.84
C ILE A 114 -2.53 15.50 -1.62
N ARG A 115 -3.62 15.03 -2.24
CA ARG A 115 -4.03 13.62 -2.14
C ARG A 115 -2.97 12.65 -2.66
N MET A 116 -2.29 13.01 -3.76
CA MET A 116 -1.18 12.22 -4.29
C MET A 116 0.03 12.29 -3.37
N LEU A 117 0.35 13.47 -2.80
CA LEU A 117 1.43 13.62 -1.84
C LEU A 117 1.23 12.68 -0.64
N ILE A 118 0.05 12.71 -0.02
CA ILE A 118 -0.29 11.83 1.11
C ILE A 118 -0.15 10.36 0.70
N SER A 119 -0.71 9.98 -0.44
CA SER A 119 -0.59 8.61 -0.96
C SER A 119 0.88 8.20 -1.17
N GLN A 120 1.74 9.05 -1.72
CA GLN A 120 3.15 8.74 -1.88
C GLN A 120 3.91 8.70 -0.54
N MET A 121 3.62 9.62 0.39
CA MET A 121 4.21 9.61 1.73
C MET A 121 3.88 8.31 2.48
N MET A 122 2.65 7.80 2.32
CA MET A 122 2.21 6.51 2.87
C MET A 122 3.00 5.29 2.34
N ASN A 123 3.85 5.44 1.31
CA ASN A 123 4.81 4.40 0.95
C ASN A 123 5.77 4.06 2.12
N CYS A 124 5.95 4.95 3.11
CA CYS A 124 6.79 4.72 4.27
C CYS A 124 6.33 3.52 5.12
N VAL A 125 5.03 3.23 5.16
CA VAL A 125 4.48 2.06 5.86
C VAL A 125 5.06 0.78 5.28
N ALA A 126 5.04 0.66 3.96
CA ALA A 126 5.57 -0.51 3.25
C ALA A 126 7.11 -0.52 3.27
N MET A 127 7.72 0.60 2.88
CA MET A 127 9.12 0.70 2.50
C MET A 127 10.05 1.22 3.60
N LYS A 128 9.52 1.51 4.80
CA LYS A 128 10.17 2.20 5.94
C LYS A 128 10.37 3.70 5.72
N TYR A 129 10.69 4.10 4.50
CA TYR A 129 10.88 5.51 4.14
C TYR A 129 10.12 5.87 2.86
N ALA A 130 9.50 7.05 2.86
CA ALA A 130 9.05 7.74 1.65
C ALA A 130 9.78 9.07 1.53
N ILE A 131 10.32 9.36 0.34
CA ILE A 131 11.28 10.43 0.15
C ILE A 131 10.81 11.35 -0.98
N HIS A 132 10.69 12.63 -0.67
CA HIS A 132 10.33 13.66 -1.65
C HIS A 132 11.36 14.78 -1.63
N LYS A 133 11.73 15.24 -2.82
CA LYS A 133 12.45 16.51 -2.97
C LYS A 133 11.43 17.64 -3.05
N ILE A 134 11.61 18.66 -2.22
CA ILE A 134 10.74 19.84 -2.15
C ILE A 134 11.44 21.02 -2.82
N LYS A 135 10.68 21.77 -3.61
CA LYS A 135 11.08 23.11 -4.08
C LYS A 135 9.99 24.09 -3.74
N PHE A 136 10.36 25.17 -3.06
CA PHE A 136 9.50 26.32 -2.82
C PHE A 136 9.82 27.40 -3.86
N SER A 137 8.79 28.01 -4.42
CA SER A 137 8.89 29.16 -5.30
C SER A 137 7.85 30.20 -4.91
N GLN A 138 8.23 31.46 -4.91
CA GLN A 138 7.30 32.56 -4.66
C GLN A 138 6.41 32.80 -5.88
N ASP A 139 5.12 33.01 -5.64
CA ASP A 139 4.08 33.24 -6.63
C ASP A 139 3.25 34.45 -6.20
N GLY A 140 3.78 35.65 -6.47
CA GLY A 140 3.24 36.90 -5.92
C GLY A 140 3.32 36.94 -4.39
N GLU A 141 2.17 37.09 -3.74
CA GLU A 141 2.03 37.06 -2.28
C GLU A 141 1.93 35.64 -1.70
N ASN A 142 1.89 34.61 -2.55
CA ASN A 142 1.77 33.21 -2.14
C ASN A 142 3.09 32.45 -2.35
N ILE A 143 3.15 31.24 -1.79
CA ILE A 143 4.21 30.27 -2.07
C ILE A 143 3.60 29.06 -2.75
N LYS A 144 4.29 28.56 -3.79
CA LYS A 144 4.01 27.27 -4.41
C LYS A 144 5.05 26.25 -3.97
N GLY A 145 4.59 25.03 -3.70
CA GLY A 145 5.42 23.87 -3.41
C GLY A 145 5.37 22.85 -4.55
N VAL A 146 6.54 22.42 -5.02
CA VAL A 146 6.69 21.30 -5.95
C VAL A 146 7.37 20.14 -5.22
N PHE A 147 6.67 19.02 -5.13
CA PHE A 147 7.13 17.79 -4.52
C PHE A 147 7.45 16.77 -5.62
N THR A 148 8.64 16.18 -5.57
CA THR A 148 9.06 15.12 -6.49
C THR A 148 9.42 13.89 -5.67
N GLU A 149 8.66 12.81 -5.81
CA GLU A 149 8.96 11.52 -5.19
C GLU A 149 10.23 10.91 -5.80
N TYR A 150 11.09 10.40 -4.93
CA TYR A 150 12.27 9.63 -5.30
C TYR A 150 12.15 8.19 -4.79
N PRO A 151 12.53 7.19 -5.59
CA PRO A 151 12.49 5.79 -5.17
C PRO A 151 13.55 5.48 -4.11
N LEU A 152 13.23 4.59 -3.19
CA LEU A 152 14.09 4.29 -2.03
C LEU A 152 15.42 3.63 -2.43
N TRP A 153 15.44 2.88 -3.54
CA TRP A 153 16.66 2.21 -4.00
C TRP A 153 17.78 3.15 -4.48
N LEU A 154 17.50 4.46 -4.58
CA LEU A 154 18.50 5.49 -4.80
C LEU A 154 19.16 6.01 -3.51
N PHE A 155 18.84 5.43 -2.36
CA PHE A 155 19.35 5.90 -1.07
C PHE A 155 20.04 4.78 -0.30
N GLU A 156 20.91 5.19 0.62
CA GLU A 156 21.49 4.35 1.65
C GLU A 156 21.36 5.02 3.03
N ASN A 157 21.47 4.23 4.09
CA ASN A 157 21.41 4.65 5.50
C ASN A 157 22.57 4.05 6.32
N THR A 158 23.71 3.79 5.69
CA THR A 158 24.88 3.13 6.31
C THR A 158 25.51 3.94 7.44
N SER A 159 25.33 5.27 7.45
CA SER A 159 25.80 6.18 8.50
C SER A 159 24.76 6.47 9.59
N GLY A 160 23.56 5.88 9.52
CA GLY A 160 22.42 6.21 10.37
C GLY A 160 21.61 7.44 9.93
N LYS A 161 22.01 8.10 8.83
CA LYS A 161 21.19 9.09 8.12
C LYS A 161 21.08 8.73 6.63
N LEU A 162 19.92 9.02 6.04
CA LEU A 162 19.70 8.80 4.62
C LEU A 162 20.60 9.69 3.77
N ARG A 163 21.27 9.08 2.79
CA ARG A 163 22.11 9.74 1.78
C ARG A 163 21.68 9.31 0.39
N ILE A 164 21.69 10.23 -0.58
CA ILE A 164 21.35 9.94 -1.97
C ILE A 164 22.58 9.43 -2.73
N LEU A 165 22.42 8.31 -3.42
CA LEU A 165 23.44 7.74 -4.29
C LEU A 165 23.41 8.42 -5.66
N LYS A 166 24.57 8.54 -6.31
CA LYS A 166 24.62 9.04 -7.70
C LYS A 166 24.04 8.01 -8.67
N ASN A 167 24.28 6.73 -8.38
CA ASN A 167 23.82 5.57 -9.14
C ASN A 167 23.34 4.48 -8.16
N GLU A 168 22.35 3.67 -8.55
CA GLU A 168 21.72 2.62 -7.72
C GLU A 168 22.70 1.63 -7.06
N ASN A 169 23.74 1.21 -7.77
CA ASN A 169 24.71 0.21 -7.31
C ASN A 169 26.05 0.82 -6.87
N GLN A 170 26.02 2.10 -6.47
CA GLN A 170 27.22 2.76 -5.98
C GLN A 170 27.67 2.13 -4.65
N LEU A 171 28.93 1.68 -4.58
CA LEU A 171 29.52 1.12 -3.36
C LEU A 171 30.05 2.19 -2.42
N THR A 172 30.49 3.32 -2.96
CA THR A 172 30.93 4.48 -2.17
C THR A 172 29.75 5.18 -1.50
N ASP A 173 30.06 5.91 -0.45
CA ASP A 173 29.09 6.71 0.31
C ASP A 173 28.29 7.69 -0.57
N GLY A 174 27.01 7.83 -0.26
CA GLY A 174 26.11 8.80 -0.88
C GLY A 174 26.37 10.24 -0.44
N TYR A 175 25.60 11.17 -1.00
CA TYR A 175 25.60 12.58 -0.61
C TYR A 175 24.55 12.85 0.46
N ASP A 176 24.91 13.69 1.44
CA ASP A 176 23.98 14.10 2.49
C ASP A 176 22.78 14.87 1.91
N LEU A 177 21.63 14.67 2.56
CA LEU A 177 20.39 15.34 2.22
C LEU A 177 20.29 16.67 2.96
N ASP A 178 19.98 17.73 2.22
CA ASP A 178 19.68 19.05 2.75
C ASP A 178 18.26 19.06 3.34
N ASP A 179 18.14 19.19 4.67
CA ASP A 179 16.87 19.21 5.41
C ASP A 179 15.90 20.29 4.89
N ALA A 180 16.39 21.35 4.24
CA ALA A 180 15.54 22.35 3.63
C ALA A 180 14.83 21.85 2.36
N LYS A 181 15.45 20.93 1.62
CA LYS A 181 15.05 20.49 0.27
C LYS A 181 14.50 19.08 0.21
N TRP A 182 14.59 18.31 1.29
CA TRP A 182 14.10 16.93 1.34
C TRP A 182 13.05 16.76 2.43
N LEU A 183 12.01 16.01 2.09
CA LEU A 183 10.98 15.52 2.99
C LEU A 183 11.16 14.02 3.11
N ILE A 184 11.33 13.54 4.34
CA ILE A 184 11.45 12.11 4.63
C ILE A 184 10.32 11.77 5.59
N THR A 185 9.47 10.84 5.16
CA THR A 185 8.44 10.25 6.01
C THR A 185 8.90 8.87 6.42
N CYS A 186 8.93 8.61 7.73
CA CYS A 186 9.28 7.30 8.29
C CYS A 186 8.00 6.53 8.61
N GLY A 187 8.06 5.20 8.52
CA GLY A 187 6.98 4.29 8.89
C GLY A 187 7.51 2.90 9.24
N ASP A 188 6.60 1.94 9.36
CA ASP A 188 6.87 0.63 9.94
C ASP A 188 7.84 -0.24 9.13
N GLY A 189 7.88 -0.09 7.80
CA GLY A 189 8.70 -0.94 6.94
C GLY A 189 8.21 -2.38 6.86
N LEU A 190 6.89 -2.58 6.70
CA LEU A 190 6.21 -3.87 6.71
C LEU A 190 6.67 -4.84 5.63
N MET A 191 7.30 -4.36 4.56
CA MET A 191 7.79 -5.23 3.49
C MET A 191 8.92 -6.15 3.91
N GLN A 192 9.63 -5.85 5.00
CA GLN A 192 10.66 -6.76 5.53
C GLN A 192 10.05 -8.10 5.95
N ALA A 193 8.98 -8.07 6.75
CA ALA A 193 8.24 -9.27 7.14
C ALA A 193 7.40 -9.82 5.99
N SER A 194 6.78 -8.95 5.18
CA SER A 194 5.92 -9.37 4.06
C SER A 194 6.71 -10.10 2.96
N ALA A 195 7.99 -9.77 2.74
CA ALA A 195 8.83 -10.46 1.76
C ALA A 195 9.11 -11.91 2.17
N ILE A 196 9.26 -12.18 3.48
CA ILE A 196 9.40 -13.54 4.01
C ILE A 196 8.10 -14.32 3.79
N ALA A 197 6.96 -13.71 4.15
CA ALA A 197 5.64 -14.27 3.95
C ALA A 197 5.37 -14.60 2.47
N TYR A 198 5.76 -13.69 1.58
CA TYR A 198 5.64 -13.85 0.13
C TYR A 198 6.37 -15.11 -0.35
N VAL A 199 7.60 -15.36 0.08
CA VAL A 199 8.34 -16.58 -0.31
C VAL A 199 7.63 -17.84 0.19
N PHE A 200 7.17 -17.85 1.44
CA PHE A 200 6.45 -18.99 2.01
C PHE A 200 5.07 -19.22 1.39
N LYS A 201 4.44 -18.19 0.79
CA LYS A 201 3.22 -18.32 0.00
C LYS A 201 3.52 -18.78 -1.43
N HIS A 202 4.51 -18.16 -2.08
CA HIS A 202 4.77 -18.30 -3.50
C HIS A 202 5.37 -19.66 -3.88
N LEU A 203 6.23 -20.23 -3.03
CA LEU A 203 6.82 -21.55 -3.30
C LEU A 203 5.76 -22.66 -3.31
N PRO A 204 4.92 -22.84 -2.26
CA PRO A 204 3.82 -23.80 -2.30
C PRO A 204 2.82 -23.54 -3.43
N LEU A 205 2.52 -22.28 -3.76
CA LEU A 205 1.61 -21.96 -4.86
C LEU A 205 2.17 -22.44 -6.21
N ARG A 206 3.47 -22.22 -6.45
CA ARG A 206 4.13 -22.72 -7.66
C ARG A 206 4.11 -24.24 -7.72
N ASP A 207 4.46 -24.90 -6.63
CA ASP A 207 4.49 -26.36 -6.56
C ASP A 207 3.08 -26.95 -6.70
N TRP A 208 2.06 -26.27 -6.17
CA TRP A 208 0.67 -26.63 -6.35
C TRP A 208 0.21 -26.49 -7.81
N LEU A 209 0.61 -25.42 -8.52
CA LEU A 209 0.34 -25.28 -9.95
C LEU A 209 0.98 -26.41 -10.76
N ILE A 210 2.23 -26.76 -10.48
CA ILE A 210 2.92 -27.89 -11.13
C ILE A 210 2.20 -29.21 -10.80
N TYR A 211 1.75 -29.38 -9.56
CA TYR A 211 0.97 -30.54 -9.16
C TYR A 211 -0.35 -30.63 -9.95
N CYS A 212 -1.07 -29.52 -10.08
CA CYS A 212 -2.32 -29.43 -10.83
C CYS A 212 -2.10 -29.69 -12.33
N GLU A 213 -1.01 -29.22 -12.92
CA GLU A 213 -0.64 -29.52 -14.31
C GLU A 213 -0.39 -31.02 -14.50
N ARG A 214 0.37 -31.64 -13.58
CA ARG A 214 0.75 -33.06 -13.70
C ARG A 214 -0.34 -34.06 -13.33
N ASN A 215 -1.22 -33.69 -12.39
CA ASN A 215 -2.20 -34.61 -11.79
C ASN A 215 -3.65 -34.17 -11.99
N GLY A 216 -3.89 -32.99 -12.56
CA GLY A 216 -5.23 -32.47 -12.83
C GLY A 216 -5.92 -33.13 -14.01
N MET A 217 -5.18 -33.89 -14.83
CA MET A 217 -5.71 -34.66 -15.94
C MET A 217 -5.38 -36.15 -15.75
N PRO A 218 -6.35 -37.06 -15.80
CA PRO A 218 -6.09 -38.49 -15.68
C PRO A 218 -5.32 -38.98 -16.91
N GLY A 219 -4.19 -39.66 -16.69
CA GLY A 219 -3.51 -40.41 -17.74
C GLY A 219 -4.35 -41.64 -18.15
N ILE A 220 -4.48 -41.89 -19.45
CA ILE A 220 -5.24 -43.04 -19.95
C ILE A 220 -4.26 -44.16 -20.31
N LYS A 221 -4.45 -45.32 -19.66
CA LYS A 221 -3.69 -46.56 -19.90
C LYS A 221 -4.58 -47.56 -20.61
N ALA A 222 -4.17 -48.03 -21.80
CA ALA A 222 -4.73 -49.23 -22.41
C ALA A 222 -3.80 -50.43 -22.19
N LYS A 223 -4.39 -51.55 -21.80
CA LYS A 223 -3.75 -52.86 -21.83
C LYS A 223 -4.28 -53.62 -23.06
N THR A 224 -3.39 -54.21 -23.86
CA THR A 224 -3.76 -55.02 -25.02
C THR A 224 -2.84 -56.22 -25.18
N ASN A 225 -3.37 -57.32 -25.69
CA ASN A 225 -2.63 -58.57 -25.91
C ASN A 225 -2.02 -58.60 -27.32
N ALA A 226 -2.23 -57.53 -28.09
CA ALA A 226 -1.72 -57.36 -29.44
C ALA A 226 -0.19 -57.22 -29.41
N PHE A 227 0.49 -57.84 -30.38
CA PHE A 227 1.93 -57.65 -30.55
C PHE A 227 2.23 -56.20 -30.96
N PRO A 228 3.36 -55.61 -30.51
CA PRO A 228 3.79 -54.28 -30.96
C PRO A 228 3.80 -54.17 -32.49
N ASN A 229 3.31 -53.05 -33.02
CA ASN A 229 3.19 -52.75 -34.47
C ASN A 229 2.18 -53.61 -35.25
N SER A 230 1.33 -54.39 -34.59
CA SER A 230 0.18 -55.04 -35.24
C SER A 230 -0.96 -54.04 -35.53
N PRO A 231 -1.84 -54.30 -36.51
CA PRO A 231 -3.00 -53.44 -36.78
C PRO A 231 -3.88 -53.20 -35.54
N GLN A 232 -4.00 -54.20 -34.67
CA GLN A 232 -4.75 -54.13 -33.42
C GLN A 232 -4.04 -53.26 -32.37
N TRP A 233 -2.70 -53.24 -32.36
CA TRP A 233 -1.90 -52.37 -31.51
C TRP A 233 -1.96 -50.90 -31.95
N GLU A 234 -1.92 -50.65 -33.26
CA GLU A 234 -2.13 -49.31 -33.82
C GLU A 234 -3.52 -48.77 -33.52
N SER A 235 -4.57 -49.61 -33.67
CA SER A 235 -5.93 -49.22 -33.30
C SER A 235 -6.08 -48.90 -31.81
N ALA A 236 -5.38 -49.64 -30.94
CA ALA A 236 -5.34 -49.31 -29.51
C ALA A 236 -4.59 -48.00 -29.24
N LYS A 237 -3.46 -47.73 -29.93
CA LYS A 237 -2.75 -46.44 -29.83
C LYS A 237 -3.63 -45.28 -30.31
N ASP A 238 -4.33 -45.44 -31.42
CA ASP A 238 -5.22 -44.42 -31.98
C ASP A 238 -6.42 -44.16 -31.07
N ALA A 239 -7.00 -45.20 -30.46
CA ALA A 239 -8.06 -45.03 -29.49
C ALA A 239 -7.57 -44.23 -28.28
N VAL A 240 -6.44 -44.61 -27.66
CA VAL A 240 -5.98 -43.93 -26.44
C VAL A 240 -5.46 -42.51 -26.74
N SER A 241 -4.88 -42.27 -27.92
CA SER A 241 -4.46 -40.92 -28.33
C SER A 241 -5.63 -39.99 -28.63
N GLN A 242 -6.77 -40.51 -29.11
CA GLN A 242 -8.00 -39.73 -29.27
C GLN A 242 -8.71 -39.43 -27.94
N PHE A 243 -8.56 -40.33 -26.95
CA PHE A 243 -9.17 -40.15 -25.63
C PHE A 243 -8.31 -39.31 -24.67
N GLY A 244 -6.98 -39.36 -24.78
CA GLY A 244 -6.05 -38.68 -23.88
C GLY A 244 -5.50 -37.37 -24.45
N ALA A 245 -5.79 -36.24 -23.82
CA ALA A 245 -5.37 -34.92 -24.31
C ALA A 245 -3.85 -34.65 -24.20
N GLU A 246 -3.14 -35.25 -23.22
CA GLU A 246 -1.71 -34.96 -22.97
C GLU A 246 -0.84 -36.18 -22.59
N PHE A 247 -1.38 -37.21 -21.93
CA PHE A 247 -0.61 -38.39 -21.51
C PHE A 247 -1.37 -39.70 -21.76
N TYR A 248 -0.82 -40.56 -22.61
CA TYR A 248 -1.34 -41.90 -22.91
C TYR A 248 -0.23 -42.94 -23.00
N ALA A 249 -0.56 -44.18 -22.63
CA ALA A 249 0.34 -45.32 -22.76
C ALA A 249 -0.42 -46.57 -23.21
N VAL A 250 0.20 -47.34 -24.12
CA VAL A 250 -0.26 -48.67 -24.51
C VAL A 250 0.75 -49.70 -24.01
N LEU A 251 0.27 -50.66 -23.23
CA LEU A 251 1.09 -51.69 -22.60
C LEU A 251 0.64 -53.08 -23.06
N SER A 252 1.61 -53.95 -23.33
CA SER A 252 1.35 -55.36 -23.65
C SER A 252 1.00 -56.14 -22.36
N GLU A 253 0.13 -57.13 -22.48
CA GLU A 253 -0.21 -58.03 -21.37
C GLU A 253 1.04 -58.79 -20.90
N GLY A 254 1.53 -58.47 -19.69
CA GLY A 254 2.79 -58.98 -19.14
C GLY A 254 3.81 -57.91 -18.74
N THR A 255 3.62 -56.65 -19.18
CA THR A 255 4.43 -55.50 -18.74
C THR A 255 3.61 -54.63 -17.80
N ASP A 256 3.77 -54.77 -16.49
CA ASP A 256 3.25 -53.79 -15.52
C ASP A 256 4.38 -52.83 -15.10
N ILE A 257 4.24 -51.58 -15.53
CA ILE A 257 4.93 -50.46 -14.94
C ILE A 257 3.93 -49.82 -13.99
N GLU A 258 4.09 -50.10 -12.69
CA GLU A 258 3.34 -49.42 -11.64
C GLU A 258 4.04 -48.11 -11.31
N ALA A 259 3.31 -46.99 -11.46
CA ALA A 259 3.77 -45.76 -10.84
C ALA A 259 3.84 -46.00 -9.33
N ILE A 260 4.98 -45.70 -8.71
CA ILE A 260 5.05 -45.70 -7.24
C ILE A 260 4.06 -44.63 -6.78
N ASP A 261 2.94 -45.09 -6.22
CA ASP A 261 1.89 -44.22 -5.73
C ASP A 261 2.36 -43.58 -4.42
N VAL A 262 3.10 -42.47 -4.55
CA VAL A 262 3.46 -41.60 -3.41
C VAL A 262 2.31 -40.63 -3.11
N SER A 263 1.11 -40.82 -3.70
CA SER A 263 -0.05 -40.03 -3.34
C SER A 263 -0.45 -40.37 -1.89
N SER A 264 -0.07 -39.50 -0.98
CA SER A 264 -0.67 -39.48 0.34
C SER A 264 -2.17 -39.26 0.16
N LYS A 265 -3.01 -40.20 0.60
CA LYS A 265 -4.50 -40.11 0.59
C LYS A 265 -5.08 -38.91 1.37
N ASN A 266 -4.23 -38.08 1.97
CA ASN A 266 -4.60 -36.87 2.69
C ASN A 266 -4.59 -35.64 1.77
N GLN A 267 -5.39 -34.64 2.14
CA GLN A 267 -5.36 -33.32 1.52
C GLN A 267 -3.92 -32.75 1.53
N LEU A 268 -3.43 -32.35 0.36
CA LEU A 268 -2.10 -31.77 0.23
C LEU A 268 -2.00 -30.45 1.01
N PRO A 269 -0.87 -30.18 1.69
CA PRO A 269 -0.78 -29.06 2.62
C PRO A 269 -0.68 -27.68 1.93
N TYR A 270 -0.54 -27.62 0.60
CA TYR A 270 -0.27 -26.39 -0.15
C TYR A 270 -1.24 -25.25 0.19
N GLN A 271 -2.55 -25.53 0.08
CA GLN A 271 -3.61 -24.55 0.34
C GLN A 271 -3.55 -24.01 1.77
N SER A 272 -3.38 -24.89 2.76
CA SER A 272 -3.34 -24.49 4.18
C SER A 272 -2.17 -23.55 4.51
N ILE A 273 -1.03 -23.73 3.84
CA ILE A 273 0.14 -22.86 4.01
C ILE A 273 -0.12 -21.49 3.37
N ILE A 274 -0.66 -21.49 2.15
CA ILE A 274 -1.01 -20.26 1.41
C ILE A 274 -2.01 -19.43 2.23
N GLU A 275 -3.10 -20.05 2.69
CA GLU A 275 -4.11 -19.40 3.52
C GLU A 275 -3.54 -18.88 4.84
N ARG A 276 -2.64 -19.63 5.50
CA ARG A 276 -1.96 -19.13 6.71
C ARG A 276 -1.14 -17.87 6.42
N MET A 277 -0.44 -17.82 5.28
CA MET A 277 0.35 -16.65 4.88
C MET A 277 -0.53 -15.45 4.55
N ASP A 278 -1.62 -15.64 3.81
CA ASP A 278 -2.54 -14.54 3.49
C ASP A 278 -3.21 -13.95 4.75
N ARG A 279 -3.60 -14.82 5.71
CA ARG A 279 -4.13 -14.38 7.02
C ARG A 279 -3.12 -13.59 7.84
N MET A 280 -1.87 -14.06 7.89
CA MET A 280 -0.76 -13.35 8.55
C MET A 280 -0.47 -12.00 7.88
N LEU A 281 -0.49 -11.93 6.55
CA LEU A 281 -0.33 -10.67 5.81
C LEU A 281 -1.47 -9.69 6.14
N CYS A 282 -2.72 -10.17 6.24
CA CYS A 282 -3.83 -9.32 6.64
C CYS A 282 -3.65 -8.77 8.06
N ALA A 283 -3.32 -9.64 9.02
CA ALA A 283 -3.04 -9.24 10.39
C ALA A 283 -1.88 -8.21 10.47
N LEU A 284 -0.80 -8.44 9.73
CA LEU A 284 0.36 -7.55 9.69
C LEU A 284 0.02 -6.15 9.15
N TRP A 285 -0.79 -6.06 8.10
CA TRP A 285 -1.06 -4.79 7.44
C TRP A 285 -2.27 -4.04 8.00
N ARG A 286 -3.25 -4.77 8.54
CA ARG A 286 -4.56 -4.25 8.96
C ARG A 286 -4.86 -4.43 10.45
N GLY A 287 -3.99 -5.10 11.20
CA GLY A 287 -4.18 -5.35 12.63
C GLY A 287 -5.19 -6.47 12.94
N ALA A 288 -5.83 -7.06 11.93
CA ALA A 288 -6.82 -8.13 12.12
C ALA A 288 -6.77 -9.16 10.98
N ASP A 289 -7.12 -10.41 11.31
CA ASP A 289 -7.29 -11.49 10.34
C ASP A 289 -8.66 -11.38 9.62
N LEU A 290 -8.74 -11.83 8.36
CA LEU A 290 -9.96 -11.90 7.54
C LEU A 290 -11.10 -12.66 8.26
N GLY A 291 -10.77 -13.68 9.06
CA GLY A 291 -11.73 -14.44 9.87
C GLY A 291 -12.31 -13.64 11.04
N THR A 292 -11.56 -12.67 11.58
CA THR A 292 -12.05 -11.77 12.63
C THR A 292 -12.90 -10.66 12.04
N ILE A 293 -12.58 -10.19 10.84
CA ILE A 293 -13.36 -9.16 10.12
C ILE A 293 -14.71 -9.71 9.62
N SER A 294 -14.80 -11.02 9.33
CA SER A 294 -16.03 -11.68 8.88
C SER A 294 -16.84 -12.38 9.99
N GLY A 295 -16.35 -12.32 11.24
CA GLY A 295 -17.01 -12.91 12.41
C GLY A 295 -18.25 -12.14 12.85
N SER A 296 -19.43 -12.69 12.52
CA SER A 296 -20.76 -12.18 12.83
C SER A 296 -21.15 -12.31 14.32
N ASN A 297 -20.35 -11.79 15.26
CA ASN A 297 -20.74 -11.73 16.68
C ASN A 297 -20.97 -10.27 17.12
N LYS A 298 -22.25 -9.89 17.17
CA LYS A 298 -22.78 -8.54 17.49
C LYS A 298 -22.55 -8.02 18.92
N LEU A 299 -21.73 -8.70 19.73
CA LEU A 299 -21.47 -8.34 21.14
C LEU A 299 -20.04 -7.85 21.43
N GLY A 300 -19.21 -7.62 20.39
CA GLY A 300 -17.85 -7.07 20.53
C GLY A 300 -17.49 -6.00 19.49
N ALA A 301 -18.47 -5.52 18.73
CA ALA A 301 -18.24 -4.65 17.57
C ALA A 301 -17.50 -3.36 17.93
N SER A 302 -17.83 -2.69 19.04
CA SER A 302 -17.19 -1.42 19.43
C SER A 302 -15.69 -1.53 19.70
N MET A 303 -15.23 -2.59 20.36
CA MET A 303 -13.79 -2.82 20.60
C MET A 303 -13.06 -3.24 19.31
N GLN A 304 -13.70 -4.05 18.47
CA GLN A 304 -13.15 -4.43 17.15
C GLN A 304 -13.07 -3.23 16.19
N TRP A 305 -14.03 -2.30 16.25
CA TRP A 305 -14.00 -1.06 15.48
C TRP A 305 -12.86 -0.16 15.91
N TYR A 306 -12.69 0.06 17.22
CA TYR A 306 -11.58 0.86 17.76
C TYR A 306 -10.23 0.29 17.34
N GLU A 307 -10.01 -1.02 17.49
CA GLU A 307 -8.77 -1.68 17.01
C GLU A 307 -8.54 -1.48 15.50
N SER A 308 -9.61 -1.45 14.71
CA SER A 308 -9.52 -1.28 13.25
C SER A 308 -9.15 0.14 12.81
N THR A 309 -9.42 1.16 13.63
CA THR A 309 -9.09 2.56 13.32
C THR A 309 -7.72 2.97 13.83
N LEU A 310 -7.18 2.36 14.89
CA LEU A 310 -5.86 2.69 15.47
C LEU A 310 -4.76 2.91 14.42
N ILE A 311 -4.68 2.01 13.43
CA ILE A 311 -3.68 2.08 12.36
C ILE A 311 -3.94 3.27 11.43
N GLU A 312 -5.20 3.51 11.04
CA GLU A 312 -5.56 4.64 10.17
C GLU A 312 -5.33 5.98 10.88
N GLU A 313 -5.62 6.03 12.18
CA GLU A 313 -5.41 7.20 13.05
C GLU A 313 -3.92 7.52 13.19
N ASP A 314 -3.09 6.53 13.54
CA ASP A 314 -1.64 6.71 13.68
C ASP A 314 -1.00 7.13 12.35
N ASP A 315 -1.36 6.46 11.24
CA ASP A 315 -0.87 6.80 9.91
C ASP A 315 -1.25 8.27 9.57
N ALA A 316 -2.48 8.70 9.86
CA ALA A 316 -2.95 10.06 9.61
C ALA A 316 -2.22 11.12 10.46
N VAL A 317 -1.96 10.80 11.73
CA VAL A 317 -1.19 11.67 12.64
C VAL A 317 0.26 11.79 12.17
N ASN A 318 0.93 10.67 11.84
CA ASN A 318 2.30 10.66 11.34
C ASN A 318 2.47 11.55 10.10
N ILE A 319 1.55 11.44 9.12
CA ILE A 319 1.56 12.30 7.94
C ILE A 319 1.36 13.78 8.30
N SER A 320 0.40 14.06 9.19
CA SER A 320 0.10 15.44 9.62
C SER A 320 1.30 16.08 10.32
N GLU A 321 1.91 15.39 11.28
CA GLU A 321 3.08 15.88 12.02
C GLU A 321 4.28 16.10 11.11
N ASN A 322 4.51 15.19 10.15
CA ASN A 322 5.62 15.33 9.21
C ASN A 322 5.45 16.58 8.33
N LEU A 323 4.23 16.83 7.85
CA LEU A 323 3.89 18.04 7.10
C LEU A 323 3.98 19.30 7.97
N ASN A 324 3.51 19.28 9.21
CA ASN A 324 3.61 20.43 10.11
C ASN A 324 5.07 20.84 10.36
N ARG A 325 5.92 19.86 10.68
CA ARG A 325 7.32 20.10 11.02
C ARG A 325 8.13 20.56 9.80
N ASN A 326 7.95 19.90 8.66
CA ASN A 326 8.84 20.09 7.51
C ASN A 326 8.31 21.05 6.45
N VAL A 327 6.99 21.27 6.40
CA VAL A 327 6.32 22.06 5.35
C VAL A 327 5.68 23.31 5.95
N ASP A 328 4.74 23.20 6.90
CA ASP A 328 4.04 24.36 7.46
C ASP A 328 5.02 25.38 8.03
N THR A 329 5.98 24.91 8.84
CA THR A 329 7.03 25.74 9.44
C THR A 329 7.81 26.52 8.38
N LYS A 330 8.12 25.90 7.23
CA LYS A 330 8.88 26.56 6.15
C LYS A 330 8.02 27.56 5.38
N VAL A 331 6.78 27.20 5.05
CA VAL A 331 5.86 28.08 4.33
C VAL A 331 5.60 29.35 5.14
N ILE A 332 5.30 29.20 6.43
CA ILE A 332 5.06 30.33 7.33
C ILE A 332 6.31 31.18 7.48
N LYS A 333 7.49 30.57 7.71
CA LYS A 333 8.74 31.32 7.82
C LYS A 333 9.05 32.14 6.57
N LEU A 334 8.82 31.56 5.38
CA LEU A 334 9.09 32.24 4.11
C LEU A 334 8.09 33.37 3.81
N LEU A 335 6.81 33.24 4.17
CA LEU A 335 5.79 34.26 3.93
C LEU A 335 5.76 35.37 4.98
N PHE A 336 5.96 35.00 6.24
CA PHE A 336 5.64 35.84 7.39
C PHE A 336 6.85 36.17 8.26
N GLY A 337 7.97 35.46 8.11
CA GLY A 337 9.16 35.57 8.96
C GLY A 337 9.04 34.83 10.29
N ASP A 338 7.90 34.20 10.57
CA ASP A 338 7.62 33.56 11.86
C ASP A 338 8.23 32.15 11.92
N ASN A 339 8.96 31.84 13.01
CA ASN A 339 9.55 30.51 13.20
C ASN A 339 8.54 29.46 13.71
N GLN A 340 7.39 29.89 14.25
CA GLN A 340 6.36 29.00 14.78
C GLN A 340 5.02 29.24 14.06
N PRO A 341 4.46 28.21 13.39
CA PRO A 341 3.12 28.30 12.82
C PRO A 341 2.03 28.41 13.89
N LEU A 342 1.17 29.41 13.76
CA LEU A 342 -0.08 29.56 14.53
C LEU A 342 -1.29 28.86 13.88
N ALA A 343 -1.06 28.08 12.83
CA ALA A 343 -2.03 27.20 12.22
C ALA A 343 -1.30 25.96 11.70
N LYS A 344 -1.97 24.79 11.71
CA LYS A 344 -1.36 23.52 11.32
C LYS A 344 -2.25 22.70 10.40
N PHE A 345 -1.63 21.99 9.47
CA PHE A 345 -2.27 20.94 8.68
C PHE A 345 -2.72 19.77 9.57
N ARG A 346 -3.92 19.25 9.32
CA ARG A 346 -4.47 18.04 9.96
C ARG A 346 -5.26 17.24 8.92
N LEU A 347 -5.07 15.92 8.94
CA LEU A 347 -6.02 15.00 8.31
C LEU A 347 -7.18 14.75 9.26
N LYS A 348 -8.38 15.12 8.82
CA LYS A 348 -9.60 14.91 9.59
C LYS A 348 -10.07 13.48 9.37
N LEU A 349 -10.02 12.71 10.44
CA LEU A 349 -10.59 11.38 10.50
C LEU A 349 -12.12 11.47 10.35
N PRO A 350 -12.76 10.53 9.63
CA PRO A 350 -14.21 10.49 9.55
C PRO A 350 -14.78 10.26 10.95
N ASP A 351 -16.00 10.74 11.16
CA ASP A 351 -16.74 10.39 12.36
C ASP A 351 -17.12 8.91 12.26
N TYR A 352 -16.42 8.06 13.02
CA TYR A 352 -16.64 6.62 13.03
C TYR A 352 -17.81 6.21 13.91
N GLU A 353 -18.43 7.15 14.65
CA GLU A 353 -19.61 6.83 15.43
C GLU A 353 -20.74 6.37 14.50
N GLU A 354 -21.32 5.21 14.84
CA GLU A 354 -22.58 4.82 14.23
C GLU A 354 -23.60 5.91 14.60
N LYS A 355 -23.93 6.76 13.64
CA LYS A 355 -25.03 7.75 13.70
C LYS A 355 -26.34 7.17 14.25
N LYS A 356 -26.47 5.84 14.27
CA LYS A 356 -27.55 5.09 14.90
C LYS A 356 -27.60 5.24 16.43
N TYR A 357 -26.47 5.17 17.13
CA TYR A 357 -26.45 5.39 18.59
C TYR A 357 -26.79 6.85 18.93
N GLU A 358 -26.27 7.80 18.15
CA GLU A 358 -26.65 9.21 18.30
C GLU A 358 -28.14 9.43 18.01
N LEU A 359 -28.70 8.82 16.96
CA LEU A 359 -30.13 8.87 16.68
C LEU A 359 -30.95 8.26 17.82
N ASP A 360 -30.53 7.13 18.41
CA ASP A 360 -31.20 6.52 19.56
C ASP A 360 -31.17 7.44 20.80
N VAL A 361 -30.04 8.14 21.04
CA VAL A 361 -29.93 9.14 22.12
C VAL A 361 -30.84 10.34 21.85
N ILE A 362 -30.83 10.87 20.62
CA ILE A 362 -31.71 11.98 20.22
C ILE A 362 -33.18 11.58 20.32
N GLU A 363 -33.55 10.37 19.89
CA GLU A 363 -34.90 9.84 20.00
C GLU A 363 -35.33 9.71 21.48
N ARG A 364 -34.45 9.21 22.35
CA ARG A 364 -34.73 9.11 23.79
C ARG A 364 -34.87 10.48 24.45
N LEU A 365 -33.98 11.41 24.15
CA LEU A 365 -34.05 12.78 24.67
C LEU A 365 -35.30 13.51 24.16
N SER A 366 -35.68 13.29 22.89
CA SER A 366 -36.91 13.81 22.32
C SER A 366 -38.16 13.24 22.99
N LYS A 367 -38.18 11.93 23.27
CA LYS A 367 -39.23 11.27 24.08
C LYS A 367 -39.33 11.82 25.50
N LEU A 368 -38.24 12.32 26.06
CA LEU A 368 -38.19 12.95 27.39
C LEU A 368 -38.56 14.44 27.38
N GLY A 369 -38.91 15.00 26.21
CA GLY A 369 -39.38 16.39 26.06
C GLY A 369 -38.29 17.39 25.67
N LEU A 370 -37.09 16.95 25.29
CA LEU A 370 -36.10 17.83 24.67
C LEU A 370 -36.51 18.12 23.22
N GLU A 371 -36.60 19.39 22.84
CA GLU A 371 -36.74 19.78 21.43
C GLU A 371 -35.34 20.08 20.87
N PRO A 372 -34.70 19.14 20.14
CA PRO A 372 -33.37 19.37 19.59
C PRO A 372 -33.41 20.43 18.48
N ASP A 373 -32.40 21.31 18.44
CA ASP A 373 -32.29 22.34 17.42
C ASP A 373 -32.18 21.71 16.02
N LYS A 374 -33.18 22.01 15.18
CA LYS A 374 -33.26 21.54 13.80
C LYS A 374 -32.04 21.97 12.98
N LEU A 375 -31.47 23.15 13.25
CA LEU A 375 -30.30 23.65 12.53
C LEU A 375 -29.01 22.91 12.92
N GLU A 376 -28.82 22.64 14.21
CA GLU A 376 -27.70 21.80 14.66
C GLU A 376 -27.81 20.37 14.14
N LEU A 377 -29.00 19.76 14.20
CA LEU A 377 -29.23 18.42 13.65
C LEU A 377 -28.97 18.37 12.15
N ALA A 378 -29.47 19.35 11.38
CA ALA A 378 -29.27 19.41 9.94
C ALA A 378 -27.78 19.53 9.57
N LYS A 379 -27.01 20.38 10.28
CA LYS A 379 -25.56 20.51 10.10
C LYS A 379 -24.82 19.23 10.50
N LYS A 380 -25.19 18.62 11.62
CA LYS A 380 -24.52 17.44 12.18
C LYS A 380 -24.76 16.17 11.34
N PHE A 381 -25.97 15.99 10.83
CA PHE A 381 -26.31 14.85 9.97
C PHE A 381 -26.15 15.12 8.46
N ALA A 382 -25.79 16.36 8.09
CA ALA A 382 -25.67 16.84 6.70
C ALA A 382 -26.97 16.70 5.87
N PHE A 383 -28.12 16.99 6.48
CA PHE A 383 -29.42 17.07 5.80
C PHE A 383 -29.78 18.51 5.44
N PRO A 384 -30.36 18.77 4.26
CA PRO A 384 -30.87 20.09 3.92
C PRO A 384 -32.12 20.41 4.76
N LEU A 385 -32.16 21.59 5.37
CA LEU A 385 -33.38 22.12 5.96
C LEU A 385 -34.36 22.50 4.84
N LYS A 386 -35.63 22.08 4.97
CA LYS A 386 -36.69 22.66 4.15
C LYS A 386 -36.81 24.14 4.53
N THR A 387 -36.50 25.03 3.59
CA THR A 387 -36.87 26.44 3.68
C THR A 387 -38.38 26.50 3.65
N GLU A 388 -39.02 26.95 4.74
CA GLU A 388 -40.44 27.31 4.68
C GLU A 388 -40.58 28.50 3.74
N VAL A 389 -41.12 28.24 2.54
CA VAL A 389 -41.51 29.29 1.60
C VAL A 389 -42.75 29.94 2.20
N SER A 390 -42.58 31.16 2.70
CA SER A 390 -43.67 32.03 3.13
C SER A 390 -44.65 32.24 1.98
N GLN A 391 -45.72 31.45 1.91
CA GLN A 391 -46.91 31.81 1.15
C GLN A 391 -47.63 32.91 1.91
N ASN A 392 -47.28 34.17 1.62
CA ASN A 392 -48.09 35.34 1.95
C ASN A 392 -47.64 36.54 1.09
N GLU A 393 -47.76 36.40 -0.23
CA GLU A 393 -47.93 37.55 -1.14
C GLU A 393 -48.93 37.12 -2.21
N ASN A 394 -50.21 37.39 -1.94
CA ASN A 394 -51.27 37.65 -2.91
C ASN A 394 -52.58 37.95 -2.15
N GLN A 395 -52.68 39.19 -1.66
CA GLN A 395 -53.92 39.97 -1.64
C GLN A 395 -53.60 41.41 -2.01
#